data_AF-A0A1H9VFY3-F1
#
_entry.id   AF-A0A1H9VFY3-F1
#
_cell.length_a   1.000
_cell.length_b   1.000
_cell.length_c   1.000
_cell.angle_alpha   90.00
_cell.angle_beta   90.00
_cell.angle_gamma   90.00
#
_symmetry.space_group_name_H-M   'P 1'
#
loop_
_entity.id
_entity.type
_entity.pdbx_description
1 polymer ?
#
loop_
_entity_poly.entity_id
_entity_poly.type
_entity_poly.pdbx_seq_one_letter_code
_entity_poly.pdbx_strand_id
1 'polypeptide(L)'
;MVNQIYESQLAYYNANIADKDNYLSIINFAKTERSTLFKRIGSVVQSDSFIILEGFSPGWGNFVGLVWNRELAYSYKKLSTDKKLQITKTNLSGNNVKHNTSIDPFIIKKISEWDVNYIRNIKNKIGMGVSDGHYFIATKVTKGKTDHDYIIENIAFEQFAE
;
A
#
# COMPACT_ATOMS: atom_id res chain seq x y z
N MET A 1 -6.11 -15.70 0.12
CA MET A 1 -5.92 -14.24 0.34
C MET A 1 -4.53 -13.72 -0.02
N VAL A 2 -3.43 -14.00 0.69
CA VAL A 2 -2.09 -13.41 0.37
C VAL A 2 -1.67 -13.63 -1.09
N ASN A 3 -1.80 -14.87 -1.59
CA ASN A 3 -1.47 -15.19 -2.99
C ASN A 3 -2.41 -14.50 -3.99
N GLN A 4 -3.72 -14.46 -3.70
CA GLN A 4 -4.70 -13.78 -4.56
C GLN A 4 -4.42 -12.27 -4.67
N ILE A 5 -4.04 -11.62 -3.57
CA ILE A 5 -3.63 -10.21 -3.57
C ILE A 5 -2.38 -10.02 -4.41
N TYR A 6 -1.37 -10.88 -4.23
CA TYR A 6 -0.15 -10.83 -5.02
C TYR A 6 -0.41 -11.01 -6.53
N GLU A 7 -1.19 -12.01 -6.92
CA GLU A 7 -1.54 -12.28 -8.31
C GLU A 7 -2.35 -11.13 -8.91
N SER A 8 -3.29 -10.56 -8.15
CA SER A 8 -4.09 -9.40 -8.55
C SER A 8 -3.21 -8.16 -8.77
N GLN A 9 -2.29 -7.86 -7.84
CA GLN A 9 -1.34 -6.76 -7.98
C GLN A 9 -0.41 -6.97 -9.18
N LEU A 10 0.10 -8.20 -9.39
CA LEU A 10 0.97 -8.54 -10.51
C LEU A 10 0.25 -8.39 -11.86
N ALA A 11 -1.00 -8.87 -11.95
CA ALA A 11 -1.83 -8.71 -13.14
C ALA A 11 -2.11 -7.22 -13.43
N TYR A 12 -2.46 -6.45 -12.40
CA TYR A 12 -2.66 -5.00 -12.54
C TYR A 12 -1.40 -4.29 -13.03
N TYR A 13 -0.25 -4.60 -12.43
CA TYR A 13 1.06 -4.08 -12.82
C TYR A 13 1.37 -4.32 -14.29
N ASN A 14 1.22 -5.57 -14.76
CA ASN A 14 1.50 -5.92 -16.15
C ASN A 14 0.63 -5.17 -17.16
N ALA A 15 -0.61 -4.86 -16.78
CA ALA A 15 -1.59 -4.23 -17.67
C ALA A 15 -1.61 -2.69 -17.63
N ASN A 16 -1.26 -2.07 -16.49
CA ASN A 16 -1.57 -0.63 -16.25
C ASN A 16 -0.35 0.23 -15.89
N ILE A 17 0.82 -0.35 -15.67
CA ILE A 17 2.00 0.37 -15.18
C ILE A 17 3.10 0.38 -16.27
N ALA A 18 3.49 1.59 -16.69
CA ALA A 18 4.54 1.80 -17.68
C ALA A 18 5.95 1.77 -17.06
N ASP A 19 6.16 2.44 -15.92
CA ASP A 19 7.42 2.38 -15.15
C ASP A 19 7.44 1.14 -14.25
N LYS A 20 8.34 0.21 -14.54
CA LYS A 20 8.22 -1.17 -14.05
C LYS A 20 8.99 -1.45 -12.75
N ASP A 21 10.17 -0.88 -12.58
CA ASP A 21 11.12 -1.41 -11.59
C ASP A 21 10.73 -1.09 -10.14
N ASN A 22 10.24 0.13 -9.90
CA ASN A 22 9.84 0.57 -8.55
C ASN A 22 8.58 -0.16 -8.06
N TYR A 23 7.60 -0.34 -8.93
CA TYR A 23 6.38 -1.08 -8.61
C TYR A 23 6.61 -2.58 -8.47
N LEU A 24 7.52 -3.16 -9.25
CA LEU A 24 7.90 -4.56 -9.10
C LEU A 24 8.60 -4.81 -7.76
N SER A 25 9.40 -3.86 -7.28
CA SER A 25 10.03 -3.91 -5.96
C SER A 25 8.97 -4.00 -4.84
N ILE A 26 7.90 -3.21 -4.94
CA ILE A 26 6.76 -3.25 -4.02
C ILE A 26 6.09 -4.63 -4.04
N ILE A 27 5.75 -5.14 -5.23
CA ILE A 27 5.05 -6.42 -5.40
C ILE A 27 5.88 -7.58 -4.84
N ASN A 28 7.19 -7.59 -5.10
CA ASN A 28 8.09 -8.65 -4.63
C ASN A 28 8.30 -8.59 -3.13
N PHE A 29 8.52 -7.40 -2.56
CA PHE A 29 8.60 -7.21 -1.11
C PHE A 29 7.32 -7.69 -0.44
N ALA A 30 6.17 -7.33 -0.99
CA ALA A 30 4.91 -7.70 -0.39
C ALA A 30 4.62 -9.20 -0.50
N LYS A 31 5.04 -9.86 -1.59
CA LYS A 31 4.97 -11.32 -1.71
C LYS A 31 5.68 -12.04 -0.55
N THR A 32 6.83 -11.52 -0.11
CA THR A 32 7.65 -12.15 0.93
C THR A 32 7.20 -11.78 2.34
N GLU A 33 6.83 -10.52 2.58
CA GLU A 33 6.56 -9.99 3.93
C GLU A 33 5.09 -10.08 4.35
N ARG A 34 4.14 -10.14 3.41
CA ARG A 34 2.69 -10.05 3.72
C ARG A 34 2.20 -11.22 4.57
N SER A 35 2.79 -12.41 4.45
CA SER A 35 2.50 -13.54 5.34
C SER A 35 2.89 -13.26 6.79
N THR A 36 4.04 -12.61 7.02
CA THR A 36 4.50 -12.19 8.35
C THR A 36 3.58 -11.11 8.91
N LEU A 37 3.23 -10.14 8.08
CA LEU A 37 2.30 -9.07 8.43
C LEU A 37 0.94 -9.64 8.86
N PHE A 38 0.29 -10.43 8.01
CA PHE A 38 -1.08 -10.95 8.22
C PHE A 38 -1.18 -11.83 9.47
N LYS A 39 -0.14 -12.61 9.79
CA LYS A 39 -0.09 -13.38 11.05
C LYS A 39 -0.18 -12.47 12.28
N ARG A 40 0.35 -11.24 12.20
CA ARG A 40 0.39 -10.28 13.31
C ARG A 40 -0.81 -9.35 13.37
N ILE A 41 -1.46 -9.10 12.23
CA ILE A 41 -2.62 -8.19 12.11
C ILE A 41 -3.91 -8.93 11.74
N GLY A 42 -4.03 -10.21 12.13
CA GLY A 42 -5.13 -11.09 11.74
C GLY A 42 -6.52 -10.47 11.88
N SER A 43 -6.75 -9.72 12.95
CA SER A 43 -8.04 -9.03 13.20
C SER A 43 -8.42 -8.00 12.13
N VAL A 44 -7.44 -7.38 11.48
CA VAL A 44 -7.71 -6.44 10.37
C VAL A 44 -8.14 -7.21 9.13
N VAL A 45 -7.36 -8.24 8.78
CA VAL A 45 -7.49 -8.94 7.49
C VAL A 45 -8.60 -10.00 7.47
N GLN A 46 -9.15 -10.35 8.64
CA GLN A 46 -10.34 -11.18 8.77
C GLN A 46 -11.65 -10.40 8.57
N SER A 47 -11.61 -9.08 8.48
CA SER A 47 -12.80 -8.26 8.25
C SER A 47 -13.33 -8.38 6.81
N ASP A 48 -14.61 -8.06 6.62
CA ASP A 48 -15.27 -8.10 5.31
C ASP A 48 -14.67 -7.11 4.31
N SER A 49 -13.99 -6.07 4.79
CA SER A 49 -13.29 -5.12 3.93
C SER A 49 -12.11 -4.49 4.63
N PHE A 50 -10.98 -4.50 3.95
CA PHE A 50 -9.75 -3.83 4.39
C PHE A 50 -8.99 -3.28 3.19
N ILE A 51 -8.07 -2.36 3.47
CA ILE A 51 -7.20 -1.74 2.49
C ILE A 51 -5.75 -1.99 2.90
N ILE A 52 -4.92 -2.25 1.89
CA ILE A 52 -3.46 -2.25 1.98
C ILE A 52 -2.95 -1.07 1.14
N LEU A 53 -2.02 -0.29 1.68
CA LEU A 53 -1.27 0.71 0.94
C LEU A 53 0.21 0.39 1.11
N GLU A 54 0.86 -0.05 0.04
CA GLU A 54 2.26 -0.46 0.02
C GLU A 54 3.08 0.54 -0.78
N GLY A 55 4.19 0.99 -0.22
CA GLY A 55 5.04 2.01 -0.79
C GLY A 55 6.53 1.66 -0.79
N PHE A 56 7.23 2.17 -1.79
CA PHE A 56 8.68 2.06 -1.92
C PHE A 56 9.30 3.42 -2.26
N SER A 57 10.36 3.77 -1.53
CA SER A 57 11.18 4.94 -1.82
C SER A 57 12.52 4.50 -2.44
N PRO A 58 12.75 4.77 -3.75
CA PRO A 58 13.96 4.31 -4.43
C PRO A 58 15.23 4.99 -3.90
N GLY A 59 15.15 6.28 -3.54
CA GLY A 59 16.30 7.03 -3.03
C GLY A 59 16.90 6.43 -1.75
N TRP A 60 16.08 5.77 -0.93
CA TRP A 60 16.50 5.21 0.36
C TRP A 60 16.44 3.67 0.43
N GLY A 61 15.86 3.03 -0.59
CA GLY A 61 15.59 1.59 -0.60
C GLY A 61 14.61 1.15 0.51
N ASN A 62 13.75 2.05 0.98
CA ASN A 62 12.86 1.81 2.12
C ASN A 62 11.47 1.39 1.66
N PHE A 63 10.91 0.43 2.37
CA PHE A 63 9.52 0.01 2.22
C PHE A 63 8.69 0.55 3.38
N VAL A 64 7.50 1.06 3.06
CA VAL A 64 6.50 1.53 4.01
C VAL A 64 5.15 0.97 3.62
N GLY A 65 4.25 0.85 4.58
CA GLY A 65 2.87 0.54 4.25
C GLY A 65 1.90 0.72 5.41
N LEU A 66 0.63 0.65 5.04
CA LEU A 66 -0.51 0.71 5.94
C LEU A 66 -1.46 -0.43 5.61
N VAL A 67 -2.00 -1.09 6.63
CA VAL A 67 -3.17 -1.96 6.48
C VAL A 67 -4.22 -1.53 7.47
N TRP A 68 -5.45 -1.37 7.00
CA TRP A 68 -6.55 -0.95 7.87
C TRP A 68 -7.89 -1.49 7.42
N ASN A 69 -8.80 -1.59 8.37
CA ASN A 69 -10.24 -1.74 8.15
C ASN A 69 -10.96 -0.59 8.86
N ARG A 70 -12.28 -0.72 9.08
CA ARG A 70 -13.07 0.32 9.75
C ARG A 70 -12.70 0.56 11.22
N GLU A 71 -12.07 -0.41 11.88
CA GLU A 71 -11.85 -0.41 13.33
C GLU A 71 -10.38 -0.24 13.71
N LEU A 72 -9.48 -0.82 12.90
CA LEU A 72 -8.09 -1.01 13.25
C LEU A 72 -7.20 -0.64 12.07
N ALA A 73 -6.06 -0.03 12.39
CA ALA A 73 -5.03 0.31 11.43
C ALA A 73 -3.64 -0.04 11.98
N TYR A 74 -2.76 -0.48 11.09
CA TYR A 74 -1.38 -0.78 11.38
C TYR A 74 -0.50 -0.16 10.29
N SER A 75 0.56 0.51 10.71
CA SER A 75 1.67 0.87 9.83
C SER A 75 2.75 -0.19 9.91
N TYR A 76 3.46 -0.38 8.81
CA TYR A 76 4.65 -1.21 8.77
C TYR A 76 5.72 -0.57 7.91
N LYS A 77 6.98 -0.89 8.21
CA LYS A 77 8.10 -0.45 7.40
C LYS A 77 9.25 -1.45 7.48
N LYS A 78 10.04 -1.49 6.42
CA LYS A 78 11.33 -2.17 6.38
C LYS A 78 12.34 -1.20 5.78
N LEU A 79 13.27 -0.76 6.61
CA LEU A 79 14.34 0.12 6.18
C LEU A 79 15.41 -0.70 5.49
N SER A 80 16.13 -0.12 4.53
CA SER A 80 17.23 -0.79 3.83
C SER A 80 18.34 -1.28 4.79
N THR A 81 18.50 -0.59 5.92
CA THR A 81 19.46 -0.94 6.99
C THR A 81 18.92 -1.95 8.02
N ASP A 82 17.61 -2.24 8.02
CA ASP A 82 16.98 -3.14 8.98
C ASP A 82 16.59 -4.47 8.32
N LYS A 83 16.91 -5.58 8.99
CA LYS A 83 16.53 -6.92 8.52
C LYS A 83 15.08 -7.24 8.85
N LYS A 84 14.48 -6.62 9.87
CA LYS A 84 13.15 -6.99 10.39
C LYS A 84 12.08 -6.03 9.89
N LEU A 85 10.90 -6.60 9.63
CA LEU A 85 9.69 -5.84 9.38
C LEU A 85 9.19 -5.24 10.71
N GLN A 86 9.13 -3.92 10.77
CA GLN A 86 8.57 -3.20 11.91
C GLN A 86 7.06 -3.04 11.68
N ILE A 87 6.24 -3.41 12.66
CA ILE A 87 4.77 -3.34 12.58
C ILE A 87 4.26 -2.64 13.84
N THR A 88 3.46 -1.60 13.65
CA THR A 88 2.98 -0.74 14.73
C THR A 88 1.49 -0.47 14.55
N LYS A 89 0.69 -0.69 15.59
CA LYS A 89 -0.72 -0.26 15.60
C LYS A 89 -0.75 1.27 15.53
N THR A 90 -1.57 1.83 14.65
CA THR A 90 -1.60 3.26 14.40
C THR A 90 -3.04 3.78 14.34
N ASN A 91 -3.18 5.10 14.32
CA ASN A 91 -4.41 5.78 13.94
C ASN A 91 -4.20 6.44 12.57
N LEU A 92 -5.20 6.37 11.69
CA LEU A 92 -5.17 6.98 10.36
C LEU A 92 -5.38 8.50 10.43
N SER A 93 -6.00 9.02 11.50
CA SER A 93 -6.14 10.45 11.71
C SER A 93 -4.92 11.02 12.43
N GLY A 94 -4.16 11.89 11.77
CA GLY A 94 -3.16 12.75 12.40
C GLY A 94 -1.73 12.62 11.85
N ASN A 95 -0.82 13.46 12.34
CA ASN A 95 0.56 13.56 11.83
C ASN A 95 1.44 12.34 12.16
N ASN A 96 1.03 11.49 13.12
CA ASN A 96 1.80 10.32 13.53
C ASN A 96 1.96 9.30 12.39
N VAL A 97 0.92 9.12 11.56
CA VAL A 97 1.00 8.21 10.41
C VAL A 97 1.96 8.76 9.35
N LYS A 98 1.95 10.08 9.13
CA LYS A 98 2.87 10.78 8.23
C LYS A 98 4.32 10.62 8.70
N HIS A 99 4.59 10.82 9.99
CA HIS A 99 5.93 10.63 10.54
C HIS A 99 6.43 9.18 10.38
N ASN A 100 5.56 8.19 10.53
CA ASN A 100 5.97 6.78 10.51
C ASN A 100 6.08 6.17 9.11
N THR A 101 5.30 6.69 8.15
CA THR A 101 5.17 6.09 6.81
C THR A 101 5.51 7.04 5.67
N SER A 102 5.71 8.33 5.95
CA SER A 102 5.84 9.40 4.95
C SER A 102 4.61 9.57 4.04
N ILE A 103 3.50 8.89 4.35
CA ILE A 103 2.26 8.96 3.58
C ILE A 103 1.44 10.16 4.08
N ASP A 104 0.99 11.00 3.15
CA ASP A 104 0.17 12.15 3.53
C ASP A 104 -1.22 11.68 4.04
N PRO A 105 -1.71 12.20 5.20
CA PRO A 105 -3.03 11.87 5.71
C PRO A 105 -4.17 12.14 4.72
N PHE A 106 -4.02 13.13 3.83
CA PHE A 106 -5.01 13.41 2.80
C PHE A 106 -5.06 12.31 1.74
N ILE A 107 -3.92 11.71 1.38
CA ILE A 107 -3.87 10.53 0.50
C ILE A 107 -4.56 9.34 1.17
N ILE A 108 -4.32 9.12 2.47
CA ILE A 108 -4.99 8.04 3.23
C ILE A 108 -6.50 8.23 3.20
N LYS A 109 -6.99 9.46 3.41
CA LYS A 109 -8.41 9.80 3.30
C LYS A 109 -8.94 9.43 1.92
N LYS A 110 -8.25 9.84 0.86
CA LYS A 110 -8.68 9.62 -0.53
C LYS A 110 -8.68 8.15 -0.93
N ILE A 111 -7.74 7.37 -0.43
CA ILE A 111 -7.72 5.91 -0.61
C ILE A 111 -8.84 5.25 0.21
N SER A 112 -9.13 5.73 1.42
CA SER A 112 -10.23 5.22 2.24
C SER A 112 -11.59 5.44 1.58
N GLU A 113 -11.74 6.55 0.84
CA GLU A 113 -12.91 6.86 0.00
C GLU A 113 -12.91 6.08 -1.33
N TRP A 114 -11.80 5.40 -1.65
CA TRP A 114 -11.53 4.79 -2.95
C TRP A 114 -11.77 5.77 -4.11
N ASP A 115 -11.33 7.03 -3.94
CA ASP A 115 -11.47 8.11 -4.91
C ASP A 115 -10.45 7.94 -6.05
N VAL A 116 -10.77 7.02 -6.97
CA VAL A 116 -9.89 6.62 -8.08
C VAL A 116 -9.54 7.81 -8.97
N ASN A 117 -10.46 8.76 -9.16
CA ASN A 117 -10.23 9.94 -9.99
C ASN A 117 -9.16 10.84 -9.37
N TYR A 118 -9.26 11.12 -8.07
CA TYR A 118 -8.23 11.89 -7.38
C TYR A 118 -6.86 11.20 -7.44
N ILE A 119 -6.81 9.90 -7.18
CA ILE A 119 -5.56 9.13 -7.13
C ILE A 119 -4.88 9.06 -8.50
N ARG A 120 -5.65 8.84 -9.58
CA ARG A 120 -5.13 8.90 -10.96
C ARG A 120 -4.63 10.30 -11.32
N ASN A 121 -5.31 11.35 -10.85
CA ASN A 121 -4.88 12.72 -11.11
C ASN A 121 -3.56 13.08 -10.40
N ILE A 122 -3.26 12.49 -9.23
CA ILE A 122 -1.95 12.65 -8.58
C ILE A 122 -0.84 12.15 -9.52
N LYS A 123 -1.01 10.95 -10.07
CA LYS A 123 -0.05 10.35 -11.02
C LYS A 123 0.22 11.26 -12.23
N ASN A 124 -0.80 11.97 -12.72
CA ASN A 124 -0.67 12.84 -13.88
C ASN A 124 -0.08 14.22 -13.57
N LYS A 125 -0.07 14.66 -12.30
CA LYS A 125 0.41 16.00 -11.92
C LYS A 125 1.92 16.09 -11.72
N ILE A 126 2.60 14.98 -11.47
CA ILE A 126 4.02 14.99 -11.09
C ILE A 126 4.85 14.39 -12.22
N GLY A 127 5.24 15.24 -13.17
CA GLY A 127 6.19 14.89 -14.22
C GLY A 127 7.63 15.17 -13.77
N MET A 128 8.46 14.13 -13.77
CA MET A 128 9.93 14.10 -13.91
C MET A 128 10.78 15.06 -13.06
N GLY A 129 11.55 14.51 -12.11
CA GLY A 129 12.80 15.16 -11.69
C GLY A 129 13.25 15.05 -10.23
N VAL A 130 12.52 14.37 -9.34
CA VAL A 130 12.88 14.32 -7.90
C VAL A 130 13.22 12.90 -7.46
N SER A 131 14.43 12.69 -6.91
CA SER A 131 14.91 11.39 -6.40
C SER A 131 14.19 10.94 -5.12
N ASP A 132 13.52 11.86 -4.43
CA ASP A 132 13.05 11.70 -3.06
C ASP A 132 11.54 11.44 -2.98
N GLY A 133 11.02 10.64 -3.92
CA GLY A 133 9.62 10.23 -3.95
C GLY A 133 9.34 8.82 -3.41
N HIS A 134 8.05 8.53 -3.32
CA HIS A 134 7.51 7.20 -3.04
C HIS A 134 6.56 6.77 -4.15
N TYR A 135 6.72 5.52 -4.57
CA TYR A 135 5.80 4.80 -5.44
C TYR A 135 4.85 4.01 -4.56
N PHE A 136 3.56 3.98 -4.89
CA PHE A 136 2.54 3.32 -4.06
C PHE A 136 1.59 2.44 -4.86
N ILE A 137 1.26 1.27 -4.31
CA ILE A 137 0.12 0.44 -4.73
C ILE A 137 -0.86 0.39 -3.57
N ALA A 138 -2.08 0.88 -3.80
CA ALA A 138 -3.20 0.64 -2.91
C ALA A 138 -4.01 -0.56 -3.42
N THR A 139 -4.37 -1.45 -2.51
CA THR A 139 -5.19 -2.64 -2.76
C THR A 139 -6.38 -2.64 -1.82
N LYS A 140 -7.58 -2.58 -2.37
CA LYS A 140 -8.83 -2.73 -1.62
C LYS A 140 -9.30 -4.17 -1.76
N VAL A 141 -9.59 -4.79 -0.63
CA VAL A 141 -10.11 -6.15 -0.56
C VAL A 141 -11.50 -6.08 0.06
N THR A 142 -12.47 -6.69 -0.62
CA THR A 142 -13.85 -6.80 -0.13
C THR A 142 -14.30 -8.25 -0.26
N LYS A 143 -14.90 -8.80 0.78
CA LYS A 143 -15.49 -10.14 0.78
C LYS A 143 -16.64 -10.17 -0.24
N GLY A 144 -16.61 -11.18 -1.11
CA GLY A 144 -17.62 -11.44 -2.12
C GLY A 144 -18.84 -12.16 -1.53
N LYS A 145 -19.67 -12.72 -2.42
CA LYS A 145 -20.91 -13.41 -2.02
C LYS A 145 -20.66 -14.76 -1.35
N THR A 146 -19.46 -15.33 -1.50
CA THR A 146 -19.05 -16.58 -0.84
C THR A 146 -17.79 -16.34 -0.02
N ASP A 147 -17.50 -17.24 0.94
CA ASP A 147 -16.32 -17.13 1.82
C ASP A 147 -14.96 -17.23 1.08
N HIS A 148 -14.97 -17.66 -0.18
CA HIS A 148 -13.77 -17.84 -1.00
C HIS A 148 -13.62 -16.76 -2.08
N ASP A 149 -14.67 -16.00 -2.34
CA ASP A 149 -14.66 -14.92 -3.31
C ASP A 149 -14.20 -13.64 -2.63
N TYR A 150 -13.09 -13.06 -3.10
CA TYR A 150 -12.67 -11.72 -2.71
C TYR A 150 -12.66 -10.85 -3.96
N ILE A 151 -13.29 -9.68 -3.87
CA ILE A 151 -13.16 -8.62 -4.87
C ILE A 151 -11.92 -7.82 -4.50
N ILE A 152 -10.92 -7.86 -5.37
CA ILE A 152 -9.63 -7.18 -5.16
C ILE A 152 -9.46 -6.12 -6.25
N GLU A 153 -9.34 -4.88 -5.83
CA GLU A 153 -9.13 -3.73 -6.70
C GLU A 153 -7.75 -3.11 -6.39
N ASN A 154 -7.00 -2.73 -7.42
CA ASN A 154 -5.69 -2.11 -7.26
C ASN A 154 -5.65 -0.76 -7.96
N ILE A 155 -4.93 0.18 -7.37
CA ILE A 155 -4.59 1.47 -7.97
C ILE A 155 -3.15 1.82 -7.59
N ALA A 156 -2.44 2.41 -8.54
CA ALA A 156 -1.05 2.81 -8.36
C ALA A 156 -0.89 4.30 -8.60
N PHE A 157 -0.06 4.94 -7.79
CA PHE A 157 0.25 6.38 -7.88
C PHE A 157 1.66 6.64 -7.34
N GLU A 158 2.11 7.88 -7.50
CA GLU A 158 3.42 8.34 -7.08
C GLU A 158 3.24 9.61 -6.24
N GLN A 159 4.04 9.76 -5.19
CA GLN A 159 4.05 10.95 -4.33
C GLN A 159 5.50 11.40 -4.18
N PHE A 160 5.83 12.56 -4.71
CA PHE A 160 7.15 13.18 -4.56
C PHE A 160 7.04 14.37 -3.62
N ALA A 161 8.11 14.65 -2.86
CA ALA A 161 8.20 15.90 -2.13
C ALA A 161 8.15 17.07 -3.14
N GLU A 162 7.33 18.09 -2.84
CA GLU A 162 7.43 19.40 -3.49
C GLU A 162 8.69 20.14 -3.04
#